data_AF-A0ABC8LJA8-F1
#
_entry.id   AF-A0ABC8LJA8-F1
#
_cell.length_a   1.000
_cell.length_b   1.000
_cell.length_c   1.000
_cell.angle_alpha   90.00
_cell.angle_beta   90.00
_cell.angle_gamma   90.00
#
_symmetry.space_group_name_H-M   'P 1'
#
loop_
_entity.id
_entity.type
_entity.pdbx_description
1 polymer ?
#
loop_
_entity_poly.entity_id
_entity_poly.type
_entity_poly.pdbx_seq_one_letter_code
_entity_poly.pdbx_strand_id
1 'polypeptide(L)'
;MEVLDKVYSTYETRGLKCAACNLGANYCSDGYRCFRSGLFFHKECANSKQEVFNPYHTQHTLKIKLVSEIEDDHGECKLCRGKLPKMYYYCSICDFEIDLICAKKSVIEMIQDTETHEHPLYLVPDMTMFSCHICKLVDDRFPYKCHLCDLSFHKDCAESPPEINYSCHPYHPLIRLTCVPSYTNGKCCLCGSKLHIVFYHCSICNFSVDLDCVKSPPCVTLFDPKAHAHQLTLLSQRAFVCNACGMTDDPNPYVCLQCNFMIHRSCINIPQIIKINRHADRIRYNQRLNVGDWKCGVCQKDILWTCGAYSCLKCPGLAFHVKCATKVGIWDGVEHEDIFEDTTDLNSHEAIKEGVIKHFSHKKHTIKLKEGIDANDECMWCNICTYPIFSSPFYDCMECDEFSIHQKCAYLPKKIKDSFYMLPLTLLPNKINGLYICNACQNFFRGFVYQSDDHHVSLDVRCGSISEPFVHESHPHSLYINYSTGDKSCNACGNNAITVLSCEECEFVLDIKCSTLPKMVKHKNDKDHFLYLCYGEKTTEQYWCEVCEEDLNPNKWFYSCDYCGITFHIKCTLGDFIWIKPGNEDIRFSVIPNNHINRLICDGCKSRCKFASILKFFEKYTICSLQCFNNKRS
;
A
#
# COMPACT_ATOMS: atom_id res chain seq x y z
N MET A 1 -4.71 -7.43 -17.52
CA MET A 1 -3.45 -7.12 -16.82
C MET A 1 -2.67 -5.99 -17.44
N GLU A 2 -2.35 -6.02 -18.74
CA GLU A 2 -1.47 -5.04 -19.41
C GLU A 2 -1.77 -3.55 -19.15
N VAL A 3 -3.03 -3.16 -18.95
CA VAL A 3 -3.40 -1.77 -18.63
C VAL A 3 -3.14 -1.43 -17.17
N LEU A 4 -3.41 -2.38 -16.27
CA LEU A 4 -3.20 -2.24 -14.84
C LEU A 4 -1.71 -2.04 -14.55
N ASP A 5 -0.86 -2.85 -15.19
CA ASP A 5 0.60 -2.87 -14.97
C ASP A 5 1.32 -1.60 -15.47
N LYS A 6 0.65 -0.78 -16.30
CA LYS A 6 1.19 0.53 -16.73
C LYS A 6 1.21 1.57 -15.61
N VAL A 7 0.36 1.40 -14.60
CA VAL A 7 0.12 2.43 -13.56
C VAL A 7 0.30 1.85 -12.16
N TYR A 8 -0.14 0.62 -11.94
CA TYR A 8 -0.02 -0.08 -10.68
C TYR A 8 0.94 -1.26 -10.81
N SER A 9 1.94 -1.30 -9.95
CA SER A 9 2.69 -2.53 -9.72
C SER A 9 1.86 -3.42 -8.79
N THR A 10 1.44 -4.60 -9.27
CA THR A 10 0.50 -5.47 -8.54
C THR A 10 1.01 -6.91 -8.36
N TYR A 11 0.47 -7.61 -7.37
CA TYR A 11 0.73 -9.04 -7.14
C TYR A 11 -0.58 -9.81 -6.92
N GLU A 12 -0.55 -11.11 -7.19
CA GLU A 12 -1.68 -11.99 -6.91
C GLU A 12 -1.92 -12.13 -5.41
N THR A 13 -3.16 -11.86 -4.99
CA THR A 13 -3.58 -12.00 -3.60
C THR A 13 -5.10 -12.07 -3.51
N ARG A 14 -5.61 -12.13 -2.29
CA ARG A 14 -7.05 -12.14 -1.99
C ARG A 14 -7.50 -10.78 -1.46
N GLY A 15 -8.75 -10.42 -1.79
CA GLY A 15 -9.34 -9.17 -1.36
C GLY A 15 -10.86 -9.22 -1.32
N LEU A 16 -11.44 -8.33 -0.52
CA LEU A 16 -12.88 -8.24 -0.32
C LEU A 16 -13.53 -7.26 -1.28
N LYS A 17 -12.93 -6.08 -1.52
CA LYS A 17 -13.51 -5.00 -2.30
C LYS A 17 -12.59 -4.60 -3.44
N CYS A 18 -13.12 -4.63 -4.66
CA CYS A 18 -12.40 -4.28 -5.87
C CYS A 18 -12.46 -2.78 -6.15
N ALA A 19 -11.31 -2.14 -6.37
CA ALA A 19 -11.16 -0.73 -6.69
C ALA A 19 -11.60 -0.37 -8.12
N ALA A 20 -11.76 -1.36 -8.99
CA ALA A 20 -12.21 -1.15 -10.38
C ALA A 20 -13.72 -1.31 -10.58
N CYS A 21 -14.42 -2.08 -9.75
CA CYS A 21 -15.88 -2.18 -9.83
C CYS A 21 -16.60 -1.66 -8.59
N ASN A 22 -15.87 -1.26 -7.54
CA ASN A 22 -16.41 -0.87 -6.23
C ASN A 22 -17.27 -1.94 -5.51
N LEU A 23 -17.49 -3.10 -6.13
CA LEU A 23 -18.19 -4.23 -5.51
C LEU A 23 -17.27 -4.98 -4.56
N GLY A 24 -17.88 -5.44 -3.47
CA GLY A 24 -17.31 -6.50 -2.66
C GLY A 24 -17.82 -7.85 -3.15
N ALA A 25 -16.93 -8.85 -3.24
CA ALA A 25 -17.39 -10.23 -3.37
C ALA A 25 -18.04 -10.68 -2.05
N ASN A 26 -18.95 -11.65 -2.11
CA ASN A 26 -19.60 -12.21 -0.91
C ASN A 26 -18.57 -12.80 0.08
N TYR A 27 -17.38 -13.11 -0.42
CA TYR A 27 -16.22 -13.72 0.22
C TYR A 27 -14.93 -13.10 -0.32
N CYS A 28 -13.79 -13.28 0.36
CA CYS A 28 -12.48 -12.92 -0.19
C CYS A 28 -12.23 -13.64 -1.53
N SER A 29 -12.22 -12.90 -2.62
CA SER A 29 -11.95 -13.41 -3.97
C SER A 29 -10.49 -13.23 -4.35
N ASP A 30 -10.01 -14.04 -5.29
CA ASP A 30 -8.68 -13.90 -5.86
C ASP A 30 -8.62 -12.70 -6.83
N GLY A 31 -7.47 -12.06 -6.88
CA GLY A 31 -7.26 -10.86 -7.67
C GLY A 31 -5.83 -10.36 -7.61
N TYR A 32 -5.66 -9.09 -7.93
CA TYR A 32 -4.40 -8.39 -7.96
C TYR A 32 -4.44 -7.23 -6.97
N ARG A 33 -3.41 -7.06 -6.16
CA ARG A 33 -3.31 -5.93 -5.24
C ARG A 33 -2.11 -5.06 -5.59
N CYS A 34 -2.31 -3.75 -5.57
CA CYS A 34 -1.22 -2.81 -5.78
C CYS A 34 -0.30 -2.76 -4.55
N PHE A 35 1.01 -2.81 -4.80
CA PHE A 35 2.05 -2.71 -3.77
C PHE A 35 2.05 -1.39 -2.99
N ARG A 36 1.72 -0.27 -3.65
CA ARG A 36 1.81 1.07 -3.05
C ARG A 36 0.53 1.48 -2.35
N SER A 37 -0.58 1.48 -3.07
CA SER A 37 -1.89 1.91 -2.52
C SER A 37 -2.66 0.82 -1.78
N GLY A 38 -2.27 -0.45 -1.89
CA GLY A 38 -3.02 -1.56 -1.32
C GLY A 38 -4.38 -1.82 -1.98
N LEU A 39 -4.70 -1.10 -3.06
CA LEU A 39 -5.92 -1.28 -3.85
C LEU A 39 -5.98 -2.69 -4.42
N PHE A 40 -7.14 -3.33 -4.30
CA PHE A 40 -7.38 -4.67 -4.80
C PHE A 40 -8.24 -4.63 -6.06
N PHE A 41 -7.97 -5.51 -7.01
CA PHE A 41 -8.68 -5.64 -8.28
C PHE A 41 -9.04 -7.10 -8.50
N HIS A 42 -10.30 -7.44 -8.75
CA HIS A 42 -10.67 -8.81 -9.15
C HIS A 42 -9.88 -9.24 -10.39
N LYS A 43 -9.55 -10.54 -10.52
CA LYS A 43 -8.88 -11.05 -11.73
C LYS A 43 -9.63 -10.66 -13.01
N GLU A 44 -10.96 -10.79 -13.01
CA GLU A 44 -11.82 -10.41 -14.13
C GLU A 44 -11.83 -8.91 -14.41
N CYS A 45 -11.77 -8.07 -13.36
CA CYS A 45 -11.70 -6.63 -13.53
C CYS A 45 -10.36 -6.25 -14.15
N ALA A 46 -9.24 -6.75 -13.61
CA ALA A 46 -7.90 -6.47 -14.13
C ALA A 46 -7.71 -6.96 -15.57
N ASN A 47 -8.45 -8.00 -16.00
CA ASN A 47 -8.47 -8.54 -17.36
C ASN A 47 -9.60 -7.98 -18.24
N SER A 48 -10.17 -6.82 -17.89
CA SER A 48 -11.15 -6.14 -18.74
C SER A 48 -10.54 -5.75 -20.08
N LYS A 49 -11.37 -5.79 -21.15
CA LYS A 49 -10.93 -5.42 -22.51
C LYS A 49 -10.49 -3.97 -22.55
N GLN A 50 -9.41 -3.66 -23.27
CA GLN A 50 -8.89 -2.28 -23.37
C GLN A 50 -9.89 -1.34 -24.07
N GLU A 51 -10.64 -1.88 -25.02
CA GLU A 51 -11.66 -1.17 -25.78
C GLU A 51 -12.98 -1.95 -25.75
N VAL A 52 -14.09 -1.23 -25.62
CA VAL A 52 -15.44 -1.80 -25.66
C VAL A 52 -16.36 -0.94 -26.53
N PHE A 53 -17.22 -1.62 -27.27
CA PHE A 53 -18.37 -0.98 -27.89
C PHE A 53 -19.53 -1.01 -26.91
N ASN A 54 -20.15 0.14 -26.63
CA ASN A 54 -21.28 0.23 -25.71
C ASN A 54 -22.54 0.70 -26.45
N PRO A 55 -23.68 0.00 -26.37
CA PRO A 55 -24.86 0.39 -27.13
C PRO A 55 -25.55 1.68 -26.63
N TYR A 56 -25.26 2.18 -25.42
CA TYR A 56 -25.67 3.56 -25.02
C TYR A 56 -24.82 4.64 -25.69
N HIS A 57 -23.73 4.27 -26.35
CA HIS A 57 -22.80 5.16 -27.01
C HIS A 57 -22.19 4.48 -28.25
N THR A 58 -23.00 4.37 -29.30
CA THR A 58 -22.63 3.65 -30.54
C THR A 58 -21.71 4.44 -31.47
N GLN A 59 -21.63 5.76 -31.27
CA GLN A 59 -20.90 6.67 -32.17
C GLN A 59 -19.38 6.49 -32.10
N HIS A 60 -18.85 6.16 -30.92
CA HIS A 60 -17.41 5.91 -30.74
C HIS A 60 -17.14 4.77 -29.77
N THR A 61 -16.01 4.09 -29.99
CA THR A 61 -15.48 3.07 -29.08
C THR A 61 -15.01 3.72 -27.77
N LEU A 62 -15.29 3.05 -26.65
CA LEU A 62 -14.82 3.47 -25.33
C LEU A 62 -13.49 2.78 -25.00
N LYS A 63 -12.57 3.55 -24.41
CA LYS A 63 -11.27 3.08 -23.96
C LYS A 63 -11.23 3.02 -22.45
N ILE A 64 -10.46 2.10 -21.90
CA ILE A 64 -10.27 2.04 -20.46
C ILE A 64 -9.35 3.19 -19.99
N LYS A 65 -9.74 3.87 -18.92
CA LYS A 65 -8.93 4.84 -18.18
C LYS A 65 -8.60 4.29 -16.82
N LEU A 66 -7.36 4.55 -16.40
CA LEU A 66 -6.87 4.23 -15.08
C LEU A 66 -6.40 5.51 -14.42
N VAL A 67 -6.94 5.81 -13.24
CA VAL A 67 -6.63 7.02 -12.50
C VAL A 67 -5.52 6.75 -11.52
N SER A 68 -4.59 7.69 -11.39
CA SER A 68 -3.42 7.55 -10.51
C SER A 68 -3.80 7.63 -9.03
N GLU A 69 -2.84 7.30 -8.16
CA GLU A 69 -3.02 7.26 -6.70
C GLU A 69 -3.27 8.65 -6.09
N ILE A 70 -2.74 9.71 -6.72
CA ILE A 70 -2.69 11.09 -6.19
C ILE A 70 -3.83 11.95 -6.77
N GLU A 71 -4.45 11.51 -7.86
CA GLU A 71 -5.62 12.17 -8.43
C GLU A 71 -6.87 11.78 -7.64
N ASP A 72 -7.43 12.78 -6.94
CA ASP A 72 -8.81 12.74 -6.48
C ASP A 72 -9.70 12.78 -7.71
N ASP A 73 -10.45 11.69 -7.94
CA ASP A 73 -11.36 11.61 -9.08
C ASP A 73 -12.73 12.14 -8.67
N HIS A 74 -13.27 13.04 -9.48
CA HIS A 74 -14.59 13.67 -9.29
C HIS A 74 -15.60 13.28 -10.38
N GLY A 75 -15.26 12.33 -11.27
CA GLY A 75 -16.17 11.87 -12.31
C GLY A 75 -17.32 10.98 -11.80
N GLU A 76 -18.48 11.09 -12.44
CA GLU A 76 -19.63 10.22 -12.21
C GLU A 76 -19.93 9.41 -13.48
N CYS A 77 -20.29 8.14 -13.30
CA CYS A 77 -20.74 7.32 -14.41
C CYS A 77 -22.02 7.91 -15.03
N LYS A 78 -22.01 8.16 -16.34
CA LYS A 78 -23.17 8.73 -17.07
C LYS A 78 -24.41 7.84 -17.03
N LEU A 79 -24.27 6.55 -16.70
CA LEU A 79 -25.39 5.60 -16.58
C LEU A 79 -25.94 5.51 -15.15
N CYS A 80 -25.08 5.21 -14.16
CA CYS A 80 -25.53 4.98 -12.79
C CYS A 80 -25.43 6.18 -11.85
N ARG A 81 -24.73 7.27 -12.24
CA ARG A 81 -24.33 8.42 -11.39
C ARG A 81 -23.51 8.04 -10.16
N GLY A 82 -23.05 6.79 -10.08
CA GLY A 82 -22.07 6.36 -9.11
C GLY A 82 -20.74 7.05 -9.37
N LYS A 83 -20.01 7.36 -8.29
CA LYS A 83 -18.63 7.83 -8.38
C LYS A 83 -17.80 6.84 -9.19
N LEU A 84 -17.07 7.33 -10.18
CA LEU A 84 -16.24 6.47 -11.00
C LEU A 84 -15.17 5.78 -10.14
N PRO A 85 -14.96 4.47 -10.30
CA PRO A 85 -13.86 3.77 -9.65
C PRO A 85 -12.50 4.23 -10.18
N LYS A 86 -11.40 3.73 -9.61
CA LYS A 86 -10.03 4.00 -10.11
C LYS A 86 -9.78 3.45 -11.52
N MET A 87 -10.71 2.67 -12.05
CA MET A 87 -10.70 2.10 -13.39
C MET A 87 -12.10 2.21 -13.98
N TYR A 88 -12.22 2.79 -15.17
CA TYR A 88 -13.50 3.01 -15.85
C TYR A 88 -13.31 3.14 -17.37
N TYR A 89 -14.40 3.18 -18.14
CA TYR A 89 -14.35 3.40 -19.59
C TYR A 89 -14.72 4.84 -19.94
N TYR A 90 -14.00 5.45 -20.88
CA TYR A 90 -14.24 6.80 -21.36
C TYR A 90 -14.16 6.89 -22.89
N CYS A 91 -14.82 7.89 -23.46
CA CYS A 91 -14.67 8.28 -24.86
C CYS A 91 -13.57 9.34 -24.98
N SER A 92 -12.65 9.21 -25.93
CA SER A 92 -11.63 10.24 -26.20
C SER A 92 -12.11 11.42 -27.04
N ILE A 93 -13.34 11.36 -27.55
CA ILE A 93 -13.90 12.33 -28.50
C ILE A 93 -14.98 13.20 -27.84
N CYS A 94 -15.76 12.63 -26.91
CA CYS A 94 -16.83 13.34 -26.21
C CYS A 94 -16.79 13.07 -24.70
N ASP A 95 -17.55 13.86 -23.94
CA ASP A 95 -17.67 13.72 -22.48
C ASP A 95 -18.58 12.55 -22.09
N PHE A 96 -18.13 11.32 -22.36
CA PHE A 96 -18.86 10.09 -22.02
C PHE A 96 -17.97 9.13 -21.21
N GLU A 97 -18.34 8.91 -19.95
CA GLU A 97 -17.60 8.06 -19.01
C GLU A 97 -18.54 7.10 -18.26
N ILE A 98 -18.18 5.82 -18.17
CA ILE A 98 -18.97 4.79 -17.50
C ILE A 98 -18.10 3.82 -16.70
N ASP A 99 -18.64 3.31 -15.58
CA ASP A 99 -17.95 2.30 -14.80
C ASP A 99 -17.91 0.92 -15.51
N LEU A 100 -17.05 0.03 -15.02
CA LEU A 100 -16.87 -1.31 -15.59
C LEU A 100 -18.12 -2.20 -15.54
N ILE A 101 -18.99 -2.01 -14.54
CA ILE A 101 -20.20 -2.80 -14.38
C ILE A 101 -21.21 -2.35 -15.42
N CYS A 102 -21.44 -1.05 -15.52
CA CYS A 102 -22.33 -0.45 -16.50
C CYS A 102 -21.88 -0.74 -17.93
N ALA A 103 -20.57 -0.83 -18.19
CA ALA A 103 -20.04 -1.24 -19.50
C ALA A 103 -20.38 -2.70 -19.86
N LYS A 104 -20.54 -3.59 -18.87
CA LYS A 104 -20.90 -5.00 -19.07
C LYS A 104 -22.41 -5.25 -19.10
N LYS A 105 -23.23 -4.31 -18.62
CA LYS A 105 -24.69 -4.47 -18.59
C LYS A 105 -25.23 -4.52 -20.03
N SER A 106 -26.12 -5.47 -20.29
CA SER A 106 -26.91 -5.47 -21.52
C SER A 106 -27.80 -4.22 -21.56
N VAL A 107 -27.91 -3.66 -22.75
CA VAL A 107 -28.84 -2.56 -23.00
C VAL A 107 -30.23 -3.16 -23.17
N ILE A 108 -31.14 -2.70 -22.33
CA ILE A 108 -32.54 -3.11 -22.39
C ILE A 108 -33.24 -2.01 -23.18
N GLU A 109 -33.50 -2.25 -24.46
CA GLU A 109 -34.13 -1.25 -25.34
C GLU A 109 -35.61 -1.06 -25.02
N MET A 110 -36.26 -2.12 -24.53
CA MET A 110 -37.67 -2.13 -24.18
C MET A 110 -37.88 -2.86 -22.87
N ILE A 111 -38.64 -2.27 -21.96
CA ILE A 111 -39.12 -2.94 -20.75
C ILE A 111 -40.60 -3.29 -20.99
N GLN A 112 -40.90 -4.58 -21.07
CA GLN A 112 -42.25 -5.14 -21.20
C GLN A 112 -42.83 -5.45 -19.81
N ASP A 113 -44.16 -5.47 -19.69
CA ASP A 113 -44.90 -5.88 -18.49
C ASP A 113 -44.36 -5.27 -17.19
N THR A 114 -44.33 -3.94 -17.11
CA THR A 114 -43.88 -3.28 -15.88
C THR A 114 -45.02 -3.25 -14.86
N GLU A 115 -44.79 -3.81 -13.66
CA GLU A 115 -45.70 -3.62 -12.51
C GLU A 115 -45.81 -2.14 -12.07
N THR A 116 -45.02 -1.25 -12.69
CA THR A 116 -44.98 0.18 -12.42
C THR A 116 -45.77 1.02 -13.42
N HIS A 117 -45.99 0.52 -14.64
CA HIS A 117 -46.74 1.19 -15.71
C HIS A 117 -47.26 0.19 -16.76
N GLU A 118 -48.51 0.35 -17.18
CA GLU A 118 -49.21 -0.62 -18.04
C GLU A 118 -48.68 -0.72 -19.48
N HIS A 119 -48.00 0.32 -19.98
CA HIS A 119 -47.47 0.34 -21.35
C HIS A 119 -45.96 0.02 -21.41
N PRO A 120 -45.48 -0.58 -22.51
CA PRO A 120 -44.06 -0.77 -22.74
C PRO A 120 -43.29 0.55 -22.69
N LEU A 121 -42.13 0.52 -22.03
CA LEU A 121 -41.22 1.64 -21.93
C LEU A 121 -40.04 1.45 -22.86
N TYR A 122 -39.70 2.48 -23.62
CA TYR A 122 -38.61 2.45 -24.60
C TYR A 122 -37.45 3.30 -24.12
N LEU A 123 -36.23 2.77 -24.20
CA LEU A 123 -35.03 3.54 -23.94
C LEU A 123 -34.91 4.67 -24.95
N VAL A 124 -34.73 5.90 -24.47
CA VAL A 124 -34.28 7.03 -25.28
C VAL A 124 -32.75 7.05 -25.21
N PRO A 125 -32.05 6.75 -26.32
CA PRO A 125 -30.58 6.62 -26.34
C PRO A 125 -29.87 7.98 -26.38
N ASP A 126 -30.48 9.01 -25.81
CA ASP A 126 -29.95 10.37 -25.71
C ASP A 126 -30.08 10.89 -24.26
N MET A 127 -29.02 11.52 -23.76
CA MET A 127 -29.05 12.22 -22.48
C MET A 127 -29.89 13.49 -22.62
N THR A 128 -31.05 13.49 -21.98
CA THR A 128 -32.02 14.58 -22.07
C THR A 128 -32.54 14.93 -20.69
N MET A 129 -32.89 16.19 -20.44
CA MET A 129 -33.53 16.55 -19.18
C MET A 129 -34.96 16.01 -19.15
N PHE A 130 -35.29 15.24 -18.11
CA PHE A 130 -36.63 14.71 -17.87
C PHE A 130 -36.97 14.72 -16.38
N SER A 131 -38.28 14.70 -16.07
CA SER A 131 -38.77 14.43 -14.72
C SER A 131 -39.22 12.98 -14.65
N CYS A 132 -38.65 12.22 -13.71
CA CYS A 132 -39.06 10.83 -13.53
C CYS A 132 -40.45 10.74 -12.89
N HIS A 133 -41.36 10.00 -13.51
CA HIS A 133 -42.72 9.84 -13.02
C HIS A 133 -42.81 9.23 -11.61
N ILE A 134 -41.86 8.37 -11.22
CA ILE A 134 -41.89 7.66 -9.93
C ILE A 134 -41.21 8.46 -8.82
N CYS A 135 -39.95 8.85 -8.98
CA CYS A 135 -39.24 9.57 -7.92
C CYS A 135 -39.42 11.09 -7.94
N LYS A 136 -40.06 11.65 -8.98
CA LYS A 136 -40.31 13.09 -9.19
C LYS A 136 -39.05 13.95 -9.27
N LEU A 137 -37.86 13.35 -9.29
CA LEU A 137 -36.61 14.07 -9.50
C LEU A 137 -36.45 14.42 -10.98
N VAL A 138 -35.91 15.62 -11.22
CA VAL A 138 -35.42 16.03 -12.52
C VAL A 138 -34.01 15.49 -12.69
N ASP A 139 -33.75 14.85 -13.83
CA ASP A 139 -32.48 14.21 -14.16
C ASP A 139 -32.19 14.41 -15.66
N ASP A 140 -30.92 14.30 -16.05
CA ASP A 140 -30.38 14.52 -17.39
C ASP A 140 -29.77 13.24 -18.00
N ARG A 141 -30.19 12.07 -17.50
CA ARG A 141 -29.77 10.73 -17.97
C ARG A 141 -30.50 10.25 -19.24
N PHE A 142 -30.35 8.97 -19.56
CA PHE A 142 -31.12 8.23 -20.56
C PHE A 142 -32.50 7.81 -19.99
N PRO A 143 -33.61 8.47 -20.34
CA PRO A 143 -34.93 8.10 -19.84
C PRO A 143 -35.46 6.86 -20.57
N TYR A 144 -36.28 6.11 -19.85
CA TYR A 144 -37.23 5.18 -20.44
C TYR A 144 -38.56 5.90 -20.62
N LYS A 145 -39.04 6.02 -21.85
CA LYS A 145 -40.23 6.80 -22.18
C LYS A 145 -41.38 5.88 -22.60
N CYS A 146 -42.55 6.14 -22.03
CA CYS A 146 -43.82 5.68 -22.58
C CYS A 146 -44.29 6.71 -23.61
N HIS A 147 -44.35 6.32 -24.89
CA HIS A 147 -44.85 7.23 -25.94
C HIS A 147 -46.37 7.44 -25.89
N LEU A 148 -47.13 6.51 -25.29
CA LEU A 148 -48.58 6.59 -25.21
C LEU A 148 -49.05 7.55 -24.09
N CYS A 149 -48.38 7.51 -22.94
CA CYS A 149 -48.71 8.35 -21.79
C CYS A 149 -47.83 9.59 -21.66
N ASP A 150 -46.82 9.74 -22.51
CA ASP A 150 -45.80 10.80 -22.46
C ASP A 150 -45.10 10.91 -21.09
N LEU A 151 -44.84 9.74 -20.47
CA LEU A 151 -44.17 9.63 -19.17
C LEU A 151 -42.74 9.14 -19.33
N SER A 152 -41.82 9.72 -18.54
CA SER A 152 -40.41 9.34 -18.50
C SER A 152 -40.03 8.74 -17.15
N PHE A 153 -39.14 7.75 -17.18
CA PHE A 153 -38.73 6.97 -16.02
C PHE A 153 -37.21 6.81 -15.98
N HIS A 154 -36.61 6.82 -14.80
CA HIS A 154 -35.29 6.22 -14.63
C HIS A 154 -35.39 4.71 -14.86
N LYS A 155 -34.35 4.08 -15.39
CA LYS A 155 -34.27 2.62 -15.54
C LYS A 155 -34.60 1.89 -14.23
N ASP A 156 -33.89 2.25 -13.17
CA ASP A 156 -34.08 1.64 -11.84
C ASP A 156 -35.48 1.90 -11.26
N CYS A 157 -36.12 3.03 -11.60
CA CYS A 157 -37.50 3.30 -11.21
C CYS A 157 -38.49 2.41 -11.99
N ALA A 158 -38.27 2.23 -13.30
CA ALA A 158 -39.12 1.40 -14.14
C ALA A 158 -39.05 -0.10 -13.77
N GLU A 159 -37.85 -0.59 -13.43
CA GLU A 159 -37.59 -1.98 -13.04
C GLU A 159 -37.96 -2.31 -11.58
N SER A 160 -38.19 -1.31 -10.73
CA SER A 160 -38.47 -1.54 -9.30
C SER A 160 -39.98 -1.60 -9.05
N PRO A 161 -40.59 -2.77 -8.81
CA PRO A 161 -41.99 -2.84 -8.41
C PRO A 161 -42.28 -2.08 -7.10
N PRO A 162 -43.55 -1.68 -6.83
CA PRO A 162 -43.90 -0.95 -5.60
C PRO A 162 -43.67 -1.75 -4.31
N GLU A 163 -43.76 -3.07 -4.39
CA GLU A 163 -43.66 -3.99 -3.26
C GLU A 163 -42.89 -5.25 -3.69
N ILE A 164 -42.03 -5.78 -2.81
CA ILE A 164 -41.31 -7.03 -3.05
C ILE A 164 -41.33 -7.95 -1.84
N ASN A 165 -41.35 -9.25 -2.11
CA ASN A 165 -41.01 -10.28 -1.13
C ASN A 165 -39.50 -10.53 -1.19
N TYR A 166 -38.77 -10.16 -0.13
CA TYR A 166 -37.31 -10.20 -0.14
C TYR A 166 -36.76 -11.38 0.67
N SER A 167 -35.88 -12.19 0.06
CA SER A 167 -35.38 -13.43 0.67
C SER A 167 -34.60 -13.20 1.98
N CYS A 168 -33.85 -12.11 2.09
CA CYS A 168 -33.13 -11.75 3.33
C CYS A 168 -34.03 -11.03 4.36
N HIS A 169 -35.31 -10.81 4.05
CA HIS A 169 -36.33 -10.28 4.94
C HIS A 169 -37.72 -10.88 4.63
N PRO A 170 -37.93 -12.18 4.86
CA PRO A 170 -39.07 -12.92 4.30
C PRO A 170 -40.41 -12.68 5.03
N TYR A 171 -40.38 -12.12 6.24
CA TYR A 171 -41.58 -12.01 7.09
C TYR A 171 -42.48 -10.82 6.76
N HIS A 172 -41.91 -9.75 6.19
CA HIS A 172 -42.67 -8.58 5.78
C HIS A 172 -42.26 -8.20 4.35
N PRO A 173 -43.23 -7.81 3.50
CA PRO A 173 -42.90 -7.24 2.21
C PRO A 173 -42.15 -5.91 2.41
N LEU A 174 -41.26 -5.61 1.47
CA LEU A 174 -40.57 -4.33 1.44
C LEU A 174 -41.28 -3.40 0.46
N ILE A 175 -41.50 -2.16 0.87
CA ILE A 175 -42.15 -1.14 0.06
C ILE A 175 -41.09 -0.24 -0.55
N ARG A 176 -41.24 0.05 -1.84
CA ARG A 176 -40.36 0.97 -2.57
C ARG A 176 -40.55 2.40 -2.06
N LEU A 177 -39.47 3.03 -1.60
CA LEU A 177 -39.44 4.43 -1.19
C LEU A 177 -38.47 5.23 -2.06
N THR A 178 -38.76 6.51 -2.19
CA THR A 178 -37.94 7.50 -2.93
C THR A 178 -37.37 8.59 -2.01
N CYS A 179 -37.78 8.59 -0.75
CA CYS A 179 -37.31 9.50 0.28
C CYS A 179 -36.94 8.71 1.53
N VAL A 180 -35.75 8.98 2.07
CA VAL A 180 -35.23 8.35 3.28
C VAL A 180 -36.04 8.83 4.48
N PRO A 181 -36.72 7.94 5.24
CA PRO A 181 -37.45 8.34 6.44
C PRO A 181 -36.48 8.87 7.51
N SER A 182 -36.90 9.92 8.22
CA SER A 182 -36.06 10.65 9.19
C SER A 182 -35.58 9.81 10.38
N TYR A 183 -36.28 8.73 10.72
CA TYR A 183 -35.92 7.80 11.80
C TYR A 183 -34.89 6.75 11.38
N THR A 184 -34.47 6.74 10.11
CA THR A 184 -33.44 5.80 9.62
C THR A 184 -32.08 6.49 9.55
N ASN A 185 -31.01 5.70 9.52
CA ASN A 185 -29.64 6.21 9.31
C ASN A 185 -29.30 6.47 7.83
N GLY A 186 -30.27 6.30 6.92
CA GLY A 186 -30.09 6.47 5.48
C GLY A 186 -29.10 5.50 4.84
N LYS A 187 -28.86 4.34 5.45
CA LYS A 187 -27.94 3.32 4.94
C LYS A 187 -28.64 1.98 4.68
N CYS A 188 -28.13 1.24 3.70
CA CYS A 188 -28.52 -0.14 3.43
C CYS A 188 -28.10 -1.03 4.59
N CYS A 189 -29.02 -1.85 5.08
CA CYS A 189 -28.80 -2.74 6.23
C CYS A 189 -27.82 -3.88 5.94
N LEU A 190 -27.62 -4.23 4.66
CA LEU A 190 -26.75 -5.36 4.27
C LEU A 190 -25.33 -4.92 3.92
N CYS A 191 -25.16 -3.86 3.14
CA CYS A 191 -23.84 -3.42 2.67
C CYS A 191 -23.32 -2.16 3.38
N GLY A 192 -24.17 -1.43 4.12
CA GLY A 192 -23.83 -0.19 4.81
C GLY A 192 -23.70 1.05 3.92
N SER A 193 -23.89 0.92 2.59
CA SER A 193 -23.86 2.04 1.64
C SER A 193 -25.01 3.01 1.88
N LYS A 194 -24.81 4.28 1.52
CA LYS A 194 -25.87 5.30 1.59
C LYS A 194 -26.99 4.95 0.61
N LEU A 195 -28.23 5.05 1.05
CA LEU A 195 -29.40 4.85 0.19
C LEU A 195 -29.51 5.98 -0.83
N HIS A 196 -29.78 5.61 -2.08
CA HIS A 196 -29.91 6.53 -3.22
C HIS A 196 -31.39 6.83 -3.54
N ILE A 197 -31.66 7.25 -4.77
CA ILE A 197 -32.95 7.77 -5.26
C ILE A 197 -34.13 6.80 -5.05
N VAL A 198 -33.90 5.50 -5.20
CA VAL A 198 -34.92 4.47 -4.97
C VAL A 198 -34.29 3.35 -4.14
N PHE A 199 -35.03 2.86 -3.16
CA PHE A 199 -34.67 1.74 -2.31
C PHE A 199 -35.93 1.08 -1.75
N TYR A 200 -35.77 -0.05 -1.06
CA TYR A 200 -36.87 -0.76 -0.43
C TYR A 200 -36.79 -0.68 1.09
N HIS A 201 -37.94 -0.52 1.75
CA HIS A 201 -38.03 -0.33 3.18
C HIS A 201 -39.20 -1.08 3.81
N CYS A 202 -38.95 -1.68 4.98
CA CYS A 202 -39.98 -2.16 5.90
C CYS A 202 -40.03 -1.25 7.13
N SER A 203 -41.17 -0.59 7.34
CA SER A 203 -41.40 0.28 8.50
C SER A 203 -41.52 -0.49 9.81
N ILE A 204 -42.05 -1.72 9.78
CA ILE A 204 -42.25 -2.57 10.97
C ILE A 204 -40.89 -2.97 11.57
N CYS A 205 -39.96 -3.41 10.72
CA CYS A 205 -38.64 -3.88 11.17
C CYS A 205 -37.54 -2.83 11.08
N ASN A 206 -37.85 -1.63 10.55
CA ASN A 206 -36.86 -0.61 10.23
C ASN A 206 -35.70 -1.18 9.37
N PHE A 207 -36.05 -1.94 8.34
CA PHE A 207 -35.10 -2.60 7.45
C PHE A 207 -35.10 -1.91 6.09
N SER A 208 -33.95 -1.40 5.67
CA SER A 208 -33.79 -0.72 4.37
C SER A 208 -32.72 -1.41 3.53
N VAL A 209 -32.98 -1.60 2.25
CA VAL A 209 -32.04 -2.25 1.32
C VAL A 209 -31.97 -1.48 0.01
N ASP A 210 -30.76 -1.27 -0.49
CA ASP A 210 -30.54 -0.63 -1.80
C ASP A 210 -30.87 -1.58 -2.96
N LEU A 211 -31.00 -1.02 -4.16
CA LEU A 211 -31.35 -1.80 -5.34
C LEU A 211 -30.27 -2.81 -5.73
N ASP A 212 -28.99 -2.53 -5.47
CA ASP A 212 -27.90 -3.46 -5.79
C ASP A 212 -27.98 -4.73 -4.93
N CYS A 213 -28.28 -4.59 -3.63
CA CYS A 213 -28.52 -5.70 -2.73
C CYS A 213 -29.84 -6.42 -3.01
N VAL A 214 -30.82 -5.78 -3.65
CA VAL A 214 -32.03 -6.45 -4.15
C VAL A 214 -31.73 -7.24 -5.42
N LYS A 215 -30.99 -6.66 -6.38
CA LYS A 215 -30.59 -7.30 -7.64
C LYS A 215 -29.56 -8.43 -7.41
N SER A 216 -28.77 -8.35 -6.34
CA SER A 216 -27.75 -9.32 -5.98
C SER A 216 -27.74 -9.57 -4.47
N PRO A 217 -28.75 -10.30 -3.95
CA PRO A 217 -28.88 -10.55 -2.52
C PRO A 217 -27.76 -11.47 -2.00
N PRO A 218 -27.32 -11.28 -0.74
CA PRO A 218 -26.46 -12.26 -0.09
C PRO A 218 -27.16 -13.60 0.06
N CYS A 219 -26.37 -14.67 0.08
CA CYS A 219 -26.90 -16.02 0.27
C CYS A 219 -27.52 -16.15 1.67
N VAL A 220 -28.80 -16.50 1.78
CA VAL A 220 -29.49 -16.62 3.08
C VAL A 220 -28.98 -17.82 3.87
N THR A 221 -28.68 -18.92 3.19
CA THR A 221 -28.15 -20.15 3.79
C THR A 221 -26.81 -20.50 3.17
N LEU A 222 -25.82 -20.80 4.00
CA LEU A 222 -24.46 -21.12 3.57
C LEU A 222 -23.99 -22.41 4.24
N PHE A 223 -23.36 -23.29 3.47
CA PHE A 223 -22.63 -24.44 3.99
C PHE A 223 -21.17 -24.34 3.56
N ASP A 224 -20.29 -24.09 4.53
CA ASP A 224 -18.85 -24.00 4.31
C ASP A 224 -18.12 -24.71 5.47
N PRO A 225 -17.70 -25.98 5.27
CA PRO A 225 -17.02 -26.77 6.30
C PRO A 225 -15.72 -26.14 6.81
N LYS A 226 -15.08 -25.25 6.03
CA LYS A 226 -13.87 -24.53 6.45
C LYS A 226 -14.20 -23.48 7.50
N ALA A 227 -15.36 -22.82 7.37
CA ALA A 227 -15.84 -21.84 8.33
C ALA A 227 -16.48 -22.49 9.56
N HIS A 228 -17.39 -23.44 9.34
CA HIS A 228 -18.13 -24.13 10.39
C HIS A 228 -18.75 -25.44 9.86
N ALA A 229 -18.77 -26.49 10.68
CA ALA A 229 -19.22 -27.82 10.26
C ALA A 229 -20.72 -27.93 9.91
N HIS A 230 -21.54 -26.99 10.39
CA HIS A 230 -22.99 -26.97 10.16
C HIS A 230 -23.39 -25.83 9.21
N GLN A 231 -24.59 -25.96 8.64
CA GLN A 231 -25.21 -24.90 7.85
C GLN A 231 -25.40 -23.62 8.70
N LEU A 232 -25.08 -22.49 8.08
CA LEU A 232 -25.22 -21.15 8.62
C LEU A 232 -26.39 -20.42 7.94
N THR A 233 -27.10 -19.60 8.71
CA THR A 233 -28.21 -18.77 8.20
C THR A 233 -27.92 -17.31 8.48
N LEU A 234 -28.08 -16.46 7.46
CA LEU A 234 -27.92 -15.01 7.58
C LEU A 234 -29.06 -14.43 8.44
N LEU A 235 -28.71 -13.71 9.49
CA LEU A 235 -29.64 -12.90 10.27
C LEU A 235 -29.20 -11.44 10.17
N SER A 236 -30.03 -10.59 9.56
CA SER A 236 -29.71 -9.17 9.39
C SER A 236 -29.99 -8.35 10.65
N GLN A 237 -29.26 -7.24 10.80
CA GLN A 237 -29.42 -6.24 11.88
C GLN A 237 -29.32 -6.79 13.32
N ARG A 238 -28.33 -7.65 13.59
CA ARG A 238 -28.00 -8.15 14.92
C ARG A 238 -26.59 -7.75 15.31
N ALA A 239 -26.43 -7.03 16.41
CA ALA A 239 -25.12 -6.84 17.02
C ALA A 239 -24.65 -8.17 17.63
N PHE A 240 -23.42 -8.56 17.32
CA PHE A 240 -22.84 -9.81 17.82
C PHE A 240 -21.33 -9.69 17.92
N VAL A 241 -20.71 -10.58 18.70
CA VAL A 241 -19.27 -10.80 18.67
C VAL A 241 -19.02 -11.95 17.71
N CYS A 242 -18.28 -11.70 16.64
CA CYS A 242 -17.91 -12.75 15.69
C CYS A 242 -16.99 -13.77 16.37
N ASN A 243 -17.40 -15.05 16.40
CA ASN A 243 -16.60 -16.12 16.99
C ASN A 243 -15.24 -16.29 16.29
N ALA A 244 -15.15 -15.92 15.01
CA ALA A 244 -13.92 -16.12 14.24
C ALA A 244 -12.89 -14.99 14.39
N CYS A 245 -13.31 -13.75 14.70
CA CYS A 245 -12.37 -12.62 14.79
C CYS A 245 -12.50 -11.77 16.06
N GLY A 246 -13.49 -12.03 16.92
CA GLY A 246 -13.73 -11.33 18.17
C GLY A 246 -14.23 -9.88 18.04
N MET A 247 -14.65 -9.45 16.85
CA MET A 247 -15.08 -8.06 16.59
C MET A 247 -16.60 -7.97 16.46
N THR A 248 -17.14 -6.74 16.61
CA THR A 248 -18.58 -6.43 16.58
C THR A 248 -18.95 -5.44 15.47
N ASP A 249 -18.18 -5.41 14.38
CA ASP A 249 -18.18 -4.33 13.40
C ASP A 249 -19.07 -4.55 12.17
N ASP A 250 -19.72 -5.71 12.06
CA ASP A 250 -20.71 -6.01 11.03
C ASP A 250 -22.02 -6.47 11.69
N PRO A 251 -23.17 -5.84 11.39
CA PRO A 251 -24.45 -6.14 12.03
C PRO A 251 -25.20 -7.32 11.36
N ASN A 252 -24.60 -8.08 10.45
CA ASN A 252 -25.27 -9.14 9.71
C ASN A 252 -24.58 -10.51 9.89
N PRO A 253 -24.75 -11.18 11.04
CA PRO A 253 -24.14 -12.48 11.28
C PRO A 253 -24.70 -13.59 10.40
N TYR A 254 -23.81 -14.51 10.02
CA TYR A 254 -24.19 -15.88 9.70
C TYR A 254 -24.21 -16.70 10.99
N VAL A 255 -25.35 -17.33 11.28
CA VAL A 255 -25.60 -18.02 12.55
C VAL A 255 -25.82 -19.51 12.34
N CYS A 256 -25.15 -20.33 13.15
CA CYS A 256 -25.53 -21.71 13.39
C CYS A 256 -26.33 -21.80 14.69
N LEU A 257 -27.63 -22.08 14.58
CA LEU A 257 -28.51 -22.23 15.74
C LEU A 257 -28.15 -23.45 16.60
N GLN A 258 -27.57 -24.51 16.01
CA GLN A 258 -27.20 -25.73 16.72
C GLN A 258 -26.01 -25.51 17.67
N CYS A 259 -25.06 -24.68 17.25
CA CYS A 259 -23.83 -24.43 18.00
C CYS A 259 -23.77 -23.07 18.69
N ASN A 260 -24.80 -22.22 18.52
CA ASN A 260 -24.77 -20.81 18.92
C ASN A 260 -23.52 -20.08 18.36
N PHE A 261 -23.16 -20.40 17.11
CA PHE A 261 -21.97 -19.86 16.45
C PHE A 261 -22.39 -18.73 15.52
N MET A 262 -21.70 -17.58 15.61
CA MET A 262 -21.97 -16.39 14.82
C MET A 262 -20.69 -15.91 14.15
N ILE A 263 -20.73 -15.68 12.84
CA ILE A 263 -19.56 -15.29 12.06
C ILE A 263 -19.89 -14.12 11.12
N HIS A 264 -18.97 -13.17 11.00
CA HIS A 264 -19.05 -12.15 9.96
C HIS A 264 -18.98 -12.78 8.59
N ARG A 265 -19.65 -12.17 7.62
CA ARG A 265 -19.56 -12.60 6.21
C ARG A 265 -18.11 -12.58 5.70
N SER A 266 -17.33 -11.58 6.11
CA SER A 266 -15.91 -11.46 5.74
C SER A 266 -15.01 -12.49 6.41
N CYS A 267 -15.47 -13.18 7.46
CA CYS A 267 -14.69 -14.15 8.24
C CYS A 267 -14.91 -15.61 7.81
N ILE A 268 -15.81 -15.89 6.87
CA ILE A 268 -16.08 -17.26 6.40
C ILE A 268 -14.81 -17.90 5.81
N ASN A 269 -14.03 -17.13 5.07
CA ASN A 269 -12.87 -17.64 4.31
C ASN A 269 -11.52 -17.31 4.97
N ILE A 270 -11.44 -17.40 6.30
CA ILE A 270 -10.17 -17.16 7.02
C ILE A 270 -9.13 -18.22 6.61
N PRO A 271 -7.92 -17.79 6.20
CA PRO A 271 -6.85 -18.71 5.81
C PRO A 271 -6.29 -19.44 7.04
N GLN A 272 -6.02 -20.73 6.90
CA GLN A 272 -5.66 -21.56 8.06
C GLN A 272 -4.21 -21.39 8.50
N ILE A 273 -3.29 -21.26 7.56
CA ILE A 273 -1.85 -21.10 7.85
C ILE A 273 -1.32 -19.96 6.98
N ILE A 274 -0.67 -19.00 7.63
CA ILE A 274 -0.15 -17.79 6.97
C ILE A 274 1.26 -17.48 7.45
N LYS A 275 1.99 -16.68 6.67
CA LYS A 275 3.28 -16.11 7.07
C LYS A 275 3.14 -14.60 7.22
N ILE A 276 3.65 -14.07 8.33
CA ILE A 276 3.69 -12.63 8.59
C ILE A 276 5.14 -12.12 8.58
N ASN A 277 5.34 -10.82 8.41
CA ASN A 277 6.67 -10.19 8.43
C ASN A 277 7.21 -9.96 9.84
N ARG A 278 6.34 -9.88 10.87
CA ARG A 278 6.71 -9.68 12.28
C ARG A 278 7.14 -10.94 13.02
N HIS A 279 7.11 -12.08 12.34
CA HIS A 279 7.47 -13.37 12.92
C HIS A 279 8.02 -14.30 11.85
N ALA A 280 9.18 -14.92 12.11
CA ALA A 280 9.87 -15.74 11.11
C ALA A 280 9.07 -16.99 10.72
N ASP A 281 8.40 -17.62 11.69
CA ASP A 281 7.63 -18.84 11.50
C ASP A 281 6.21 -18.57 11.02
N ARG A 282 5.61 -19.59 10.37
CA ARG A 282 4.20 -19.58 10.00
C ARG A 282 3.33 -19.61 11.25
N ILE A 283 2.19 -18.92 11.19
CA ILE A 283 1.19 -18.90 12.24
C ILE A 283 -0.08 -19.59 11.76
N ARG A 284 -0.76 -20.26 12.69
CA ARG A 284 -1.96 -21.05 12.44
C ARG A 284 -3.19 -20.40 13.04
N TYR A 285 -4.28 -20.39 12.30
CA TYR A 285 -5.58 -20.00 12.80
C TYR A 285 -6.12 -21.06 13.76
N ASN A 286 -6.54 -20.62 14.94
CA ASN A 286 -7.23 -21.43 15.92
C ASN A 286 -8.58 -20.80 16.19
N GLN A 287 -9.63 -21.61 16.28
CA GLN A 287 -10.99 -21.13 16.62
C GLN A 287 -11.07 -20.59 18.05
N ARG A 288 -10.18 -21.06 18.93
CA ARG A 288 -10.00 -20.60 20.31
C ARG A 288 -8.54 -20.80 20.71
N LEU A 289 -8.06 -19.96 21.61
CA LEU A 289 -6.79 -20.15 22.29
C LEU A 289 -7.00 -20.87 23.63
N ASN A 290 -5.90 -21.28 24.26
CA ASN A 290 -5.93 -21.76 25.63
C ASN A 290 -6.31 -20.62 26.58
N VAL A 291 -6.88 -20.95 27.74
CA VAL A 291 -7.24 -19.97 28.77
C VAL A 291 -6.00 -19.18 29.17
N GLY A 292 -6.10 -17.85 29.12
CA GLY A 292 -5.03 -16.95 29.50
C GLY A 292 -5.24 -15.53 29.00
N ASP A 293 -4.37 -14.64 29.45
CA ASP A 293 -4.33 -13.24 29.05
C ASP A 293 -3.41 -13.11 27.82
N TRP A 294 -4.03 -13.10 26.65
CA TRP A 294 -3.31 -13.00 25.39
C TRP A 294 -3.26 -11.56 24.93
N LYS A 295 -2.09 -11.09 24.52
CA LYS A 295 -1.91 -9.82 23.82
C LYS A 295 -1.54 -10.07 22.37
N CYS A 296 -2.13 -9.28 21.48
CA CYS A 296 -1.82 -9.34 20.07
C CYS A 296 -0.44 -8.79 19.78
N GLY A 297 0.44 -9.59 19.19
CA GLY A 297 1.80 -9.18 18.80
C GLY A 297 1.86 -8.10 17.71
N VAL A 298 0.72 -7.62 17.21
CA VAL A 298 0.62 -6.55 16.20
C VAL A 298 -0.01 -5.26 16.73
N CYS A 299 -0.94 -5.32 17.68
CA CYS A 299 -1.59 -4.10 18.17
C CYS A 299 -1.49 -3.93 19.69
N GLN A 300 -0.86 -4.88 20.37
CA GLN A 300 -0.68 -4.96 21.83
C GLN A 300 -1.97 -4.93 22.65
N LYS A 301 -3.14 -5.01 22.00
CA LYS A 301 -4.45 -5.13 22.66
C LYS A 301 -4.75 -6.58 23.01
N ASP A 302 -5.62 -6.74 24.00
CA ASP A 302 -6.04 -8.06 24.47
C ASP A 302 -6.78 -8.85 23.39
N ILE A 303 -6.51 -10.14 23.32
CA ILE A 303 -7.20 -11.11 22.47
C ILE A 303 -8.16 -11.89 23.37
N LEU A 304 -9.44 -11.89 23.01
CA LEU A 304 -10.42 -12.74 23.66
C LEU A 304 -10.15 -14.20 23.25
N TRP A 305 -9.62 -15.01 24.17
CA TRP A 305 -9.19 -16.40 23.91
C TRP A 305 -10.34 -17.33 23.47
N THR A 306 -11.59 -16.98 23.75
CA THR A 306 -12.79 -17.72 23.31
C THR A 306 -13.13 -17.49 21.83
N CYS A 307 -12.46 -16.54 21.18
CA CYS A 307 -12.62 -16.23 19.77
C CYS A 307 -11.40 -16.66 18.95
N GLY A 308 -11.58 -16.68 17.64
CA GLY A 308 -10.53 -17.06 16.71
C GLY A 308 -9.35 -16.10 16.71
N ALA A 309 -8.14 -16.67 16.67
CA ALA A 309 -6.87 -15.95 16.66
C ALA A 309 -5.79 -16.78 15.97
N TYR A 310 -4.76 -16.13 15.44
CA TYR A 310 -3.56 -16.82 14.97
C TYR A 310 -2.57 -17.00 16.11
N SER A 311 -1.87 -18.12 16.13
CA SER A 311 -0.74 -18.32 17.04
C SER A 311 0.39 -19.11 16.37
N CYS A 312 1.60 -18.95 16.89
CA CYS A 312 2.74 -19.78 16.48
C CYS A 312 2.78 -21.07 17.30
N LEU A 313 3.07 -22.20 16.66
CA LEU A 313 3.26 -23.49 17.36
C LEU A 313 4.61 -23.56 18.10
N LYS A 314 5.63 -22.87 17.59
CA LYS A 314 6.99 -22.89 18.17
C LYS A 314 7.19 -21.85 19.28
N CYS A 315 6.43 -20.77 19.27
CA CYS A 315 6.56 -19.66 20.22
C CYS A 315 5.33 -19.60 21.14
N PRO A 316 5.35 -20.29 22.29
CA PRO A 316 4.25 -20.25 23.23
C PRO A 316 4.05 -18.81 23.76
N GLY A 317 2.79 -18.37 23.83
CA GLY A 317 2.43 -17.00 24.25
C GLY A 317 2.35 -15.97 23.12
N LEU A 318 2.75 -16.32 21.89
CA LEU A 318 2.61 -15.43 20.74
C LEU A 318 1.27 -15.66 20.02
N ALA A 319 0.40 -14.65 20.02
CA ALA A 319 -0.86 -14.67 19.30
C ALA A 319 -1.17 -13.34 18.61
N PHE A 320 -2.07 -13.38 17.64
CA PHE A 320 -2.47 -12.24 16.82
C PHE A 320 -3.98 -12.27 16.58
N HIS A 321 -4.65 -11.10 16.66
CA HIS A 321 -6.02 -10.99 16.15
C HIS A 321 -6.04 -11.36 14.67
N VAL A 322 -7.10 -12.02 14.21
CA VAL A 322 -7.26 -12.38 12.79
C VAL A 322 -7.08 -11.16 11.89
N LYS A 323 -7.78 -10.05 12.18
CA LYS A 323 -7.70 -8.82 11.38
C LYS A 323 -6.32 -8.14 11.43
N CYS A 324 -5.56 -8.33 12.50
CA CYS A 324 -4.20 -7.80 12.61
C CYS A 324 -3.22 -8.62 11.77
N ALA A 325 -3.30 -9.95 11.86
CA ALA A 325 -2.43 -10.84 11.09
C ALA A 325 -2.73 -10.78 9.60
N THR A 326 -3.99 -10.67 9.19
CA THR A 326 -4.39 -10.55 7.78
C THR A 326 -4.43 -9.10 7.28
N LYS A 327 -3.85 -8.14 8.02
CA LYS A 327 -3.77 -6.75 7.59
C LYS A 327 -2.82 -6.65 6.39
N VAL A 328 -3.15 -5.76 5.45
CA VAL A 328 -2.28 -5.45 4.30
C VAL A 328 -0.90 -5.04 4.81
N GLY A 329 0.14 -5.62 4.20
CA GLY A 329 1.54 -5.40 4.56
C GLY A 329 2.08 -6.35 5.64
N ILE A 330 1.22 -6.92 6.48
CA ILE A 330 1.65 -7.81 7.59
C ILE A 330 1.85 -9.25 7.12
N TRP A 331 0.89 -9.81 6.37
CA TRP A 331 1.00 -11.14 5.79
C TRP A 331 1.26 -11.11 4.29
N ASP A 332 1.72 -12.23 3.75
CA ASP A 332 2.02 -12.37 2.33
C ASP A 332 0.81 -12.60 1.42
N GLY A 333 -0.39 -12.72 2.00
CA GLY A 333 -1.62 -12.93 1.23
C GLY A 333 -1.76 -14.33 0.63
N VAL A 334 -0.90 -15.27 1.02
CA VAL A 334 -0.91 -16.67 0.55
C VAL A 334 -1.32 -17.57 1.70
N GLU A 335 -2.25 -18.48 1.44
CA GLU A 335 -2.56 -19.58 2.36
C GLU A 335 -1.54 -20.70 2.11
N HIS A 336 -0.83 -21.11 3.16
CA HIS A 336 0.23 -22.11 3.07
C HIS A 336 -0.26 -23.49 3.51
N GLU A 337 0.36 -24.54 2.97
CA GLU A 337 0.24 -25.89 3.51
C GLU A 337 1.19 -26.08 4.71
N ASP A 338 0.93 -27.08 5.56
CA ASP A 338 1.70 -27.37 6.77
C ASP A 338 3.06 -28.05 6.47
N ILE A 339 3.63 -27.79 5.29
CA ILE A 339 4.89 -28.38 4.81
C ILE A 339 6.02 -27.40 5.07
N PHE A 340 7.05 -27.85 5.78
CA PHE A 340 8.29 -27.10 5.99
C PHE A 340 9.00 -26.87 4.64
N GLU A 341 9.24 -25.62 4.27
CA GLU A 341 10.16 -25.33 3.17
C GLU A 341 11.60 -25.55 3.65
N ASP A 342 12.31 -26.44 2.97
CA ASP A 342 13.75 -26.58 3.09
C ASP A 342 14.42 -25.28 2.59
N THR A 343 15.00 -24.51 3.51
CA THR A 343 15.85 -23.36 3.18
C THR A 343 17.18 -23.86 2.61
N THR A 344 17.19 -24.25 1.34
CA THR A 344 18.43 -24.53 0.61
C THR A 344 18.92 -23.25 -0.08
N ASP A 345 20.13 -22.84 0.34
CA ASP A 345 21.06 -21.89 -0.30
C ASP A 345 20.63 -20.40 -0.42
N LEU A 346 20.51 -19.73 0.73
CA LEU A 346 20.28 -18.27 0.85
C LEU A 346 21.58 -17.44 0.98
N ASN A 347 22.74 -18.09 1.10
CA ASN A 347 23.97 -17.40 1.48
C ASN A 347 24.60 -16.65 0.30
N SER A 348 25.00 -15.40 0.55
CA SER A 348 25.77 -14.57 -0.40
C SER A 348 27.25 -14.92 -0.45
N HIS A 349 27.74 -15.73 0.48
CA HIS A 349 29.15 -16.01 0.64
C HIS A 349 29.38 -17.47 1.01
N GLU A 350 30.53 -17.96 0.58
CA GLU A 350 31.07 -19.25 0.97
C GLU A 350 32.24 -19.00 1.92
N ALA A 351 32.13 -19.47 3.16
CA ALA A 351 33.22 -19.38 4.14
C ALA A 351 34.30 -20.41 3.79
N ILE A 352 35.53 -19.96 3.57
CA ILE A 352 36.68 -20.84 3.30
C ILE A 352 37.41 -21.16 4.61
N LYS A 353 37.64 -20.11 5.40
CA LYS A 353 38.23 -20.16 6.74
C LYS A 353 37.80 -18.93 7.53
N GLU A 354 38.08 -18.90 8.82
CA GLU A 354 37.77 -17.74 9.66
C GLU A 354 38.35 -16.46 9.07
N GLY A 355 37.51 -15.42 8.95
CA GLY A 355 37.89 -14.14 8.35
C GLY A 355 38.16 -14.16 6.83
N VAL A 356 37.94 -15.26 6.10
CA VAL A 356 38.16 -15.31 4.64
C VAL A 356 36.99 -15.99 3.91
N ILE A 357 36.40 -15.26 2.97
CA ILE A 357 35.19 -15.70 2.26
C ILE A 357 35.34 -15.53 0.74
N LYS A 358 34.53 -16.28 -0.01
CA LYS A 358 34.20 -16.00 -1.42
C LYS A 358 32.83 -15.38 -1.48
N HIS A 359 32.73 -14.17 -2.05
CA HIS A 359 31.46 -13.49 -2.22
C HIS A 359 30.85 -13.81 -3.59
N PHE A 360 29.53 -13.98 -3.69
CA PHE A 360 28.85 -14.43 -4.91
C PHE A 360 29.07 -13.49 -6.11
N SER A 361 29.32 -12.20 -5.86
CA SER A 361 29.58 -11.20 -6.89
C SER A 361 31.07 -11.06 -7.24
N HIS A 362 31.96 -11.68 -6.46
CA HIS A 362 33.41 -11.59 -6.60
C HIS A 362 34.03 -12.98 -6.43
N LYS A 363 33.56 -13.96 -7.23
CA LYS A 363 33.91 -15.38 -7.07
C LYS A 363 35.36 -15.73 -7.40
N LYS A 364 36.03 -14.90 -8.20
CA LYS A 364 37.38 -15.18 -8.72
C LYS A 364 38.44 -15.09 -7.63
N HIS A 365 38.27 -14.19 -6.66
CA HIS A 365 39.23 -13.97 -5.58
C HIS A 365 38.58 -14.19 -4.21
N THR A 366 39.41 -14.44 -3.21
CA THR A 366 38.98 -14.49 -1.81
C THR A 366 39.17 -13.12 -1.17
N ILE A 367 38.19 -12.70 -0.38
CA ILE A 367 38.27 -11.44 0.38
C ILE A 367 38.57 -11.73 1.85
N LYS A 368 39.37 -10.88 2.48
CA LYS A 368 39.85 -11.05 3.86
C LYS A 368 39.26 -9.98 4.77
N LEU A 369 38.88 -10.37 5.98
CA LEU A 369 38.40 -9.46 7.01
C LEU A 369 39.57 -8.60 7.51
N LYS A 370 39.36 -7.29 7.56
CA LYS A 370 40.22 -6.30 8.18
C LYS A 370 39.44 -5.60 9.29
N GLU A 371 40.14 -5.22 10.35
CA GLU A 371 39.57 -4.33 11.36
C GLU A 371 39.42 -2.92 10.80
N GLY A 372 38.64 -2.08 11.48
CA GLY A 372 38.26 -0.74 11.02
C GLY A 372 39.46 0.14 10.61
N ILE A 373 39.17 1.17 9.82
CA ILE A 373 40.17 2.10 9.29
C ILE A 373 40.44 3.22 10.32
N ASP A 374 41.70 3.66 10.44
CA ASP A 374 42.08 4.79 11.30
C ASP A 374 41.52 6.12 10.78
N ALA A 375 41.28 7.09 11.67
CA ALA A 375 40.65 8.38 11.32
C ALA A 375 41.43 9.20 10.27
N ASN A 376 42.74 8.92 10.10
CA ASN A 376 43.65 9.63 9.22
C ASN A 376 43.71 9.07 7.79
N ASP A 377 43.15 7.89 7.52
CA ASP A 377 43.22 7.27 6.21
C ASP A 377 42.16 7.80 5.23
N GLU A 378 42.37 7.56 3.93
CA GLU A 378 41.40 7.89 2.90
C GLU A 378 40.10 7.07 3.06
N CYS A 379 38.96 7.73 2.83
CA CYS A 379 37.64 7.14 3.03
C CYS A 379 37.35 6.06 1.97
N MET A 380 37.35 4.79 2.38
CA MET A 380 36.93 3.65 1.56
C MET A 380 35.41 3.57 1.45
N TRP A 381 34.90 3.01 0.35
CA TRP A 381 33.46 2.91 0.10
C TRP A 381 33.06 1.47 -0.13
N CYS A 382 31.98 1.03 0.51
CA CYS A 382 31.47 -0.31 0.27
C CYS A 382 30.87 -0.43 -1.13
N ASN A 383 31.35 -1.40 -1.92
CA ASN A 383 30.83 -1.65 -3.27
C ASN A 383 29.36 -2.11 -3.31
N ILE A 384 28.83 -2.64 -2.20
CA ILE A 384 27.47 -3.17 -2.11
C ILE A 384 26.49 -2.06 -1.75
N CYS A 385 26.65 -1.39 -0.61
CA CYS A 385 25.69 -0.39 -0.13
C CYS A 385 26.08 1.06 -0.46
N THR A 386 27.20 1.28 -1.17
CA THR A 386 27.76 2.60 -1.51
C THR A 386 27.84 3.56 -0.33
N TYR A 387 28.10 2.99 0.84
CA TYR A 387 28.22 3.71 2.08
C TYR A 387 29.69 3.69 2.54
N PRO A 388 30.22 4.77 3.13
CA PRO A 388 31.58 4.84 3.63
C PRO A 388 31.94 3.73 4.63
N ILE A 389 33.16 3.21 4.54
CA ILE A 389 33.76 2.30 5.52
C ILE A 389 34.63 3.16 6.43
N PHE A 390 34.24 3.30 7.69
CA PHE A 390 35.02 4.00 8.71
C PHE A 390 35.63 2.96 9.67
N SER A 391 35.19 2.93 10.92
CA SER A 391 35.68 2.07 12.00
C SER A 391 35.05 0.67 12.06
N SER A 392 34.16 0.32 11.13
CA SER A 392 33.50 -0.99 11.13
C SER A 392 34.36 -2.05 10.43
N PRO A 393 34.38 -3.30 10.91
CA PRO A 393 35.05 -4.40 10.21
C PRO A 393 34.53 -4.55 8.77
N PHE A 394 35.45 -4.82 7.85
CA PHE A 394 35.15 -4.91 6.43
C PHE A 394 35.99 -5.99 5.76
N TYR A 395 35.49 -6.50 4.65
CA TYR A 395 36.22 -7.42 3.78
C TYR A 395 36.87 -6.65 2.64
N ASP A 396 38.10 -7.01 2.34
CA ASP A 396 38.89 -6.38 1.30
C ASP A 396 39.54 -7.44 0.38
N CYS A 397 39.60 -7.13 -0.90
CA CYS A 397 40.27 -7.96 -1.88
C CYS A 397 41.73 -7.52 -2.04
N MET A 398 42.68 -8.42 -1.76
CA MET A 398 44.11 -8.11 -1.92
C MET A 398 44.59 -8.22 -3.38
N GLU A 399 43.73 -8.73 -4.28
CA GLU A 399 44.03 -8.94 -5.70
C GLU A 399 43.33 -7.91 -6.61
N CYS A 400 42.40 -7.12 -6.08
CA CYS A 400 41.66 -6.10 -6.81
C CYS A 400 41.60 -4.82 -5.99
N ASP A 401 42.12 -3.73 -6.54
CA ASP A 401 42.25 -2.44 -5.83
C ASP A 401 40.89 -1.78 -5.51
N GLU A 402 39.78 -2.25 -6.09
CA GLU A 402 38.47 -1.60 -6.00
C GLU A 402 37.35 -2.46 -5.37
N PHE A 403 37.66 -3.50 -4.60
CA PHE A 403 36.61 -4.34 -3.98
C PHE A 403 36.72 -4.44 -2.46
N SER A 404 36.01 -3.53 -1.78
CA SER A 404 35.90 -3.51 -0.33
C SER A 404 34.42 -3.45 0.08
N ILE A 405 34.01 -4.25 1.06
CA ILE A 405 32.61 -4.33 1.50
C ILE A 405 32.50 -4.42 3.02
N HIS A 406 31.51 -3.77 3.63
CA HIS A 406 31.27 -3.95 5.08
C HIS A 406 31.04 -5.42 5.39
N GLN A 407 31.44 -5.85 6.60
CA GLN A 407 31.15 -7.20 7.08
C GLN A 407 29.66 -7.51 6.93
N LYS A 408 28.76 -6.66 7.44
CA LYS A 408 27.29 -6.83 7.30
C LYS A 408 26.85 -6.99 5.84
N CYS A 409 27.44 -6.24 4.91
CA CYS A 409 27.13 -6.32 3.48
C CYS A 409 27.54 -7.66 2.87
N ALA A 410 28.64 -8.27 3.36
CA ALA A 410 29.09 -9.58 2.90
C ALA A 410 28.11 -10.71 3.27
N TYR A 411 27.41 -10.56 4.40
CA TYR A 411 26.44 -11.53 4.92
C TYR A 411 25.00 -11.28 4.46
N LEU A 412 24.77 -10.30 3.57
CA LEU A 412 23.42 -10.01 3.08
C LEU A 412 22.84 -11.22 2.33
N PRO A 413 21.66 -11.73 2.68
CA PRO A 413 21.07 -12.89 2.02
C PRO A 413 20.85 -12.63 0.53
N LYS A 414 21.10 -13.64 -0.30
CA LYS A 414 20.96 -13.54 -1.76
C LYS A 414 19.50 -13.43 -2.20
N LYS A 415 18.58 -14.01 -1.43
CA LYS A 415 17.13 -13.86 -1.62
C LYS A 415 16.50 -13.45 -0.29
N ILE A 416 15.59 -12.48 -0.35
CA ILE A 416 14.82 -12.03 0.82
C ILE A 416 13.34 -12.04 0.50
N LYS A 417 12.51 -12.05 1.55
CA LYS A 417 11.14 -11.57 1.47
C LYS A 417 11.11 -10.20 2.11
N ASP A 418 10.82 -9.16 1.34
CA ASP A 418 10.96 -7.79 1.83
C ASP A 418 9.82 -7.40 2.80
N SER A 419 10.12 -6.55 3.77
CA SER A 419 9.15 -6.17 4.80
C SER A 419 8.09 -5.18 4.30
N PHE A 420 8.30 -4.48 3.18
CA PHE A 420 7.38 -3.45 2.70
C PHE A 420 6.25 -4.05 1.86
N TYR A 421 6.59 -5.00 1.01
CA TYR A 421 5.70 -5.56 0.00
C TYR A 421 5.48 -7.07 0.14
N MET A 422 6.21 -7.73 1.04
CA MET A 422 6.18 -9.18 1.23
C MET A 422 6.50 -9.96 -0.05
N LEU A 423 7.37 -9.43 -0.89
CA LEU A 423 7.79 -10.05 -2.14
C LEU A 423 9.14 -10.76 -2.02
N PRO A 424 9.32 -11.86 -2.76
CA PRO A 424 10.65 -12.42 -2.97
C PRO A 424 11.49 -11.45 -3.81
N LEU A 425 12.61 -10.98 -3.25
CA LEU A 425 13.59 -10.15 -3.96
C LEU A 425 14.93 -10.86 -4.01
N THR A 426 15.63 -10.71 -5.14
CA THR A 426 16.98 -11.25 -5.34
C THR A 426 18.01 -10.13 -5.29
N LEU A 427 19.12 -10.37 -4.58
CA LEU A 427 20.26 -9.46 -4.53
C LEU A 427 21.07 -9.54 -5.82
N LEU A 428 21.14 -8.43 -6.55
CA LEU A 428 21.84 -8.34 -7.83
C LEU A 428 22.95 -7.28 -7.78
N PRO A 429 24.14 -7.58 -8.35
CA PRO A 429 25.16 -6.56 -8.57
C PRO A 429 24.69 -5.59 -9.67
N ASN A 430 24.98 -4.31 -9.51
CA ASN A 430 24.69 -3.31 -10.54
C ASN A 430 25.71 -3.40 -11.69
N LYS A 431 25.36 -4.20 -12.70
CA LYS A 431 26.23 -4.49 -13.85
C LYS A 431 26.26 -3.38 -14.91
N ILE A 432 25.28 -2.48 -14.94
CA ILE A 432 25.06 -1.53 -16.05
C ILE A 432 25.37 -0.08 -15.62
N ASN A 433 25.96 0.14 -14.43
CA ASN A 433 26.15 1.47 -13.85
C ASN A 433 24.85 2.30 -13.78
N GLY A 434 23.69 1.65 -13.73
CA GLY A 434 22.39 2.31 -13.73
C GLY A 434 22.11 3.03 -12.40
N LEU A 435 21.43 4.18 -12.48
CA LEU A 435 20.86 4.88 -11.32
C LEU A 435 19.50 4.29 -10.98
N TYR A 436 19.33 3.78 -9.77
CA TYR A 436 18.05 3.24 -9.31
C TYR A 436 17.34 4.23 -8.39
N ILE A 437 16.01 4.16 -8.36
CA ILE A 437 15.18 4.81 -7.35
C ILE A 437 14.66 3.71 -6.44
N CYS A 438 14.88 3.85 -5.12
CA CYS A 438 14.40 2.87 -4.17
C CYS A 438 12.89 3.04 -3.95
N ASN A 439 12.11 1.97 -4.14
CA ASN A 439 10.66 2.02 -3.94
C ASN A 439 10.25 2.33 -2.48
N ALA A 440 11.08 1.99 -1.49
CA ALA A 440 10.78 2.23 -0.08
C ALA A 440 11.09 3.68 0.36
N CYS A 441 12.30 4.17 0.11
CA CYS A 441 12.73 5.50 0.59
C CYS A 441 12.68 6.62 -0.47
N GLN A 442 12.35 6.29 -1.72
CA GLN A 442 12.26 7.20 -2.87
C GLN A 442 13.56 7.96 -3.22
N ASN A 443 14.69 7.60 -2.61
CA ASN A 443 15.97 8.17 -2.97
C ASN A 443 16.61 7.46 -4.15
N PHE A 444 17.42 8.22 -4.89
CA PHE A 444 18.36 7.64 -5.83
C PHE A 444 19.47 6.90 -5.09
N PHE A 445 19.86 5.73 -5.59
CA PHE A 445 20.98 4.98 -5.05
C PHE A 445 21.77 4.29 -6.16
N ARG A 446 23.04 4.02 -5.85
CA ARG A 446 23.95 3.18 -6.62
C ARG A 446 24.46 2.06 -5.71
N GLY A 447 25.00 0.99 -6.29
CA GLY A 447 25.38 -0.22 -5.56
C GLY A 447 24.47 -1.39 -5.91
N PHE A 448 24.47 -2.41 -5.08
CA PHE A 448 23.66 -3.61 -5.29
C PHE A 448 22.19 -3.29 -5.05
N VAL A 449 21.32 -4.07 -5.67
CA VAL A 449 19.87 -3.88 -5.60
C VAL A 449 19.19 -5.18 -5.20
N TYR A 450 18.23 -5.10 -4.30
CA TYR A 450 17.23 -6.15 -4.14
C TYR A 450 16.12 -5.90 -5.14
N GLN A 451 15.94 -6.81 -6.07
CA GLN A 451 15.00 -6.66 -7.18
C GLN A 451 14.04 -7.83 -7.26
N SER A 452 12.77 -7.54 -7.55
CA SER A 452 11.77 -8.57 -7.84
C SER A 452 12.00 -9.18 -9.22
N ASP A 453 11.49 -10.39 -9.44
CA ASP A 453 11.65 -11.13 -10.70
C ASP A 453 11.00 -10.41 -11.90
N ASP A 454 9.94 -9.64 -11.66
CA ASP A 454 9.25 -8.79 -12.65
C ASP A 454 9.88 -7.39 -12.83
N HIS A 455 10.95 -7.10 -12.08
CA HIS A 455 11.65 -5.81 -12.05
C HIS A 455 10.82 -4.59 -11.60
N HIS A 456 9.59 -4.77 -11.09
CA HIS A 456 8.73 -3.67 -10.63
C HIS A 456 9.14 -3.07 -9.29
N VAL A 457 9.77 -3.88 -8.42
CA VAL A 457 10.25 -3.45 -7.11
C VAL A 457 11.77 -3.48 -7.10
N SER A 458 12.36 -2.35 -6.76
CA SER A 458 13.81 -2.19 -6.58
C SER A 458 14.08 -1.51 -5.25
N LEU A 459 14.78 -2.21 -4.37
CA LEU A 459 15.17 -1.71 -3.06
C LEU A 459 16.68 -1.54 -2.97
N ASP A 460 17.09 -0.39 -2.43
CA ASP A 460 18.44 -0.22 -1.91
C ASP A 460 18.71 -1.29 -0.84
N VAL A 461 19.91 -1.85 -0.80
CA VAL A 461 20.26 -2.93 0.15
C VAL A 461 20.01 -2.55 1.62
N ARG A 462 20.17 -1.28 2.01
CA ARG A 462 19.89 -0.83 3.38
C ARG A 462 18.40 -0.86 3.66
N CYS A 463 17.58 -0.41 2.70
CA CYS A 463 16.13 -0.49 2.81
C CYS A 463 15.67 -1.96 2.81
N GLY A 464 16.18 -2.80 1.90
CA GLY A 464 15.85 -4.23 1.83
C GLY A 464 16.30 -5.03 3.06
N SER A 465 17.24 -4.49 3.86
CA SER A 465 17.67 -5.10 5.13
C SER A 465 16.77 -4.74 6.31
N ILE A 466 15.80 -3.83 6.14
CA ILE A 466 14.84 -3.48 7.19
C ILE A 466 13.92 -4.68 7.42
N SER A 467 13.92 -5.17 8.66
CA SER A 467 13.06 -6.26 9.15
C SER A 467 12.24 -5.77 10.33
N GLU A 468 11.06 -6.37 10.53
CA GLU A 468 10.21 -6.10 11.68
C GLU A 468 10.38 -7.18 12.74
N PRO A 469 10.54 -6.83 14.03
CA PRO A 469 10.64 -5.48 14.59
C PRO A 469 11.95 -4.75 14.22
N PHE A 470 11.86 -3.47 13.87
CA PHE A 470 13.02 -2.64 13.57
C PHE A 470 13.52 -1.90 14.81
N VAL A 471 14.69 -2.25 15.30
CA VAL A 471 15.33 -1.58 16.45
C VAL A 471 16.23 -0.47 15.94
N HIS A 472 15.98 0.75 16.37
CA HIS A 472 16.78 1.93 16.01
C HIS A 472 17.29 2.63 17.27
N GLU A 473 18.56 3.00 17.30
CA GLU A 473 19.21 3.59 18.48
C GLU A 473 18.63 4.94 18.92
N SER A 474 17.88 5.63 18.05
CA SER A 474 17.18 6.87 18.39
C SER A 474 15.93 6.68 19.26
N HIS A 475 15.44 5.45 19.45
CA HIS A 475 14.18 5.19 20.13
C HIS A 475 14.18 3.84 20.87
N PRO A 476 13.77 3.76 22.15
CA PRO A 476 13.87 2.52 22.93
C PRO A 476 12.93 1.41 22.48
N HIS A 477 11.77 1.74 21.92
CA HIS A 477 10.81 0.74 21.44
C HIS A 477 11.14 0.31 20.01
N SER A 478 10.69 -0.90 19.68
CA SER A 478 10.73 -1.38 18.30
C SER A 478 9.79 -0.58 17.40
N LEU A 479 10.24 -0.31 16.18
CA LEU A 479 9.47 0.36 15.15
C LEU A 479 8.96 -0.65 14.13
N TYR A 480 7.82 -0.33 13.54
CA TYR A 480 7.12 -1.16 12.57
C TYR A 480 6.74 -0.32 11.36
N ILE A 481 6.78 -0.92 10.17
CA ILE A 481 6.35 -0.29 8.93
C ILE A 481 4.87 0.08 9.06
N ASN A 482 4.59 1.35 8.81
CA ASN A 482 3.24 1.87 8.86
C ASN A 482 2.59 1.77 7.46
N TYR A 483 1.60 0.89 7.34
CA TYR A 483 0.82 0.69 6.11
C TYR A 483 -0.43 1.58 6.03
N SER A 484 -0.55 2.61 6.87
CA SER A 484 -1.73 3.47 6.85
C SER A 484 -1.68 4.42 5.65
N THR A 485 -2.83 4.67 5.03
CA THR A 485 -2.95 5.65 3.95
C THR A 485 -2.88 7.06 4.52
N GLY A 486 -1.83 7.81 4.19
CA GLY A 486 -1.69 9.22 4.52
C GLY A 486 -0.29 9.59 4.97
N ASP A 487 0.12 10.80 4.62
CA ASP A 487 1.42 11.34 4.98
C ASP A 487 1.59 11.43 6.50
N LYS A 488 2.76 10.98 6.97
CA LYS A 488 3.17 11.12 8.36
C LYS A 488 4.41 12.01 8.44
N SER A 489 4.43 12.91 9.42
CA SER A 489 5.59 13.74 9.69
C SER A 489 6.67 12.93 10.41
N CYS A 490 7.88 12.93 9.87
CA CYS A 490 9.03 12.24 10.44
C CYS A 490 9.65 13.03 11.60
N ASN A 491 9.84 12.43 12.77
CA ASN A 491 10.49 13.06 13.92
C ASN A 491 11.93 13.49 13.63
N ALA A 492 12.64 12.77 12.75
CA ALA A 492 14.05 13.09 12.43
C ALA A 492 14.20 14.36 11.60
N CYS A 493 13.46 14.49 10.49
CA CYS A 493 13.63 15.62 9.54
C CYS A 493 12.46 16.61 9.54
N GLY A 494 11.30 16.23 10.07
CA GLY A 494 10.04 16.97 10.04
C GLY A 494 9.34 16.97 8.68
N ASN A 495 9.86 16.27 7.67
CA ASN A 495 9.20 16.13 6.39
C ASN A 495 8.10 15.07 6.46
N ASN A 496 7.08 15.25 5.62
CA ASN A 496 6.04 14.25 5.41
C ASN A 496 6.57 13.12 4.51
N ALA A 497 6.24 11.89 4.89
CA ALA A 497 6.55 10.69 4.11
C ALA A 497 5.36 9.73 4.13
N ILE A 498 5.20 9.01 3.02
CA ILE A 498 4.13 8.02 2.82
C ILE A 498 4.51 6.72 3.55
N THR A 499 5.70 6.18 3.27
CA THR A 499 6.23 4.99 3.93
C THR A 499 7.09 5.41 5.12
N VAL A 500 6.69 5.02 6.32
CA VAL A 500 7.39 5.34 7.57
C VAL A 500 7.47 4.13 8.48
N LEU A 501 8.43 4.13 9.38
CA LEU A 501 8.50 3.28 10.56
C LEU A 501 7.82 4.02 11.71
N SER A 502 6.90 3.38 12.42
CA SER A 502 6.21 3.96 13.57
C SER A 502 6.29 3.05 14.80
N CYS A 503 6.37 3.67 15.96
CA CYS A 503 6.19 2.97 17.23
C CYS A 503 4.70 2.70 17.47
N GLU A 504 4.37 1.55 18.06
CA GLU A 504 3.00 1.21 18.45
C GLU A 504 2.67 1.63 19.89
N GLU A 505 3.68 1.95 20.68
CA GLU A 505 3.57 2.34 22.09
C GLU A 505 3.54 3.86 22.28
N CYS A 506 4.06 4.63 21.31
CA CYS A 506 4.09 6.10 21.35
C CYS A 506 4.00 6.71 19.94
N GLU A 507 3.90 8.03 19.86
CA GLU A 507 3.73 8.77 18.60
C GLU A 507 5.02 8.97 17.79
N PHE A 508 6.06 8.16 18.04
CA PHE A 508 7.32 8.25 17.30
C PHE A 508 7.20 7.69 15.89
N VAL A 509 7.58 8.50 14.89
CA VAL A 509 7.54 8.19 13.46
C VAL A 509 8.87 8.54 12.80
N LEU A 510 9.40 7.62 12.00
CA LEU A 510 10.67 7.73 11.33
C LEU A 510 10.51 7.41 9.83
N ASP A 511 10.83 8.37 8.97
CA ASP A 511 10.93 8.15 7.52
C ASP A 511 11.99 7.08 7.24
N ILE A 512 11.72 6.18 6.28
CA ILE A 512 12.65 5.13 5.86
C ILE A 512 14.01 5.71 5.50
N LYS A 513 14.07 6.86 4.80
CA LYS A 513 15.36 7.47 4.46
C LYS A 513 16.14 7.96 5.68
N CYS A 514 15.44 8.34 6.74
CA CYS A 514 16.05 8.78 7.99
C CYS A 514 16.55 7.58 8.81
N SER A 515 15.88 6.42 8.71
CA SER A 515 16.28 5.19 9.40
C SER A 515 17.61 4.58 8.95
N THR A 516 18.08 4.96 7.75
CA THR A 516 19.34 4.47 7.18
C THR A 516 20.44 5.54 7.17
N LEU A 517 20.24 6.64 7.89
CA LEU A 517 21.21 7.74 7.94
C LEU A 517 22.52 7.32 8.60
N PRO A 518 23.64 7.92 8.17
CA PRO A 518 24.90 7.69 8.82
C PRO A 518 24.93 8.08 10.29
N LYS A 519 25.41 7.20 11.17
CA LYS A 519 25.70 7.60 12.55
C LYS A 519 26.86 8.59 12.61
N MET A 520 27.87 8.40 11.77
CA MET A 520 29.08 9.22 11.75
C MET A 520 29.45 9.58 10.30
N VAL A 521 29.94 10.79 10.10
CA VAL A 521 30.39 11.28 8.79
C VAL A 521 31.60 12.21 8.92
N LYS A 522 32.45 12.19 7.89
CA LYS A 522 33.58 13.13 7.75
C LYS A 522 33.16 14.28 6.84
N HIS A 523 33.35 15.52 7.26
CA HIS A 523 32.98 16.69 6.47
C HIS A 523 34.20 17.54 6.14
N LYS A 524 34.20 18.19 4.97
CA LYS A 524 35.37 18.95 4.49
C LYS A 524 35.79 20.12 5.40
N ASN A 525 34.85 20.66 6.20
CA ASN A 525 35.10 21.75 7.15
C ASN A 525 35.72 21.25 8.47
N ASP A 526 35.69 19.95 8.74
CA ASP A 526 36.29 19.32 9.92
C ASP A 526 36.97 18.02 9.49
N LYS A 527 38.23 18.16 9.07
CA LYS A 527 39.01 17.04 8.51
C LYS A 527 39.58 16.12 9.57
N ASP A 528 39.67 16.61 10.81
CA ASP A 528 40.37 15.93 11.90
C ASP A 528 39.39 15.23 12.84
N HIS A 529 38.11 15.61 12.84
CA HIS A 529 37.08 14.96 13.64
C HIS A 529 35.90 14.46 12.80
N PHE A 530 35.22 13.43 13.33
CA PHE A 530 33.95 12.97 12.79
C PHE A 530 32.80 13.77 13.39
N LEU A 531 31.80 14.02 12.56
CA LEU A 531 30.51 14.48 13.04
C LEU A 531 29.64 13.27 13.38
N TYR A 532 28.92 13.36 14.49
CA TYR A 532 27.98 12.36 14.96
C TYR A 532 26.54 12.83 14.79
N LEU A 533 25.65 11.90 14.49
CA LEU A 533 24.23 12.17 14.34
C LEU A 533 23.57 12.30 15.71
N CYS A 534 23.02 13.47 16.01
CA CYS A 534 22.22 13.75 17.19
C CYS A 534 20.74 13.43 16.91
N TYR A 535 20.06 12.76 17.83
CA TYR A 535 18.65 12.39 17.70
C TYR A 535 17.65 13.45 18.18
N GLY A 536 18.14 14.66 18.36
CA GLY A 536 17.41 15.79 18.91
C GLY A 536 17.44 15.81 20.44
N GLU A 537 17.42 17.01 21.00
CA GLU A 537 17.51 17.28 22.43
C GLU A 537 16.46 18.31 22.83
N LYS A 538 15.88 18.15 24.03
CA LYS A 538 14.94 19.13 24.58
C LYS A 538 15.73 20.26 25.24
N THR A 539 16.23 21.19 24.44
CA THR A 539 16.94 22.38 24.91
C THR A 539 16.23 23.65 24.44
N THR A 540 16.43 24.76 25.15
CA THR A 540 16.05 26.10 24.69
C THR A 540 17.19 26.81 23.96
N GLU A 541 18.33 26.14 23.78
CA GLU A 541 19.49 26.69 23.10
C GLU A 541 19.26 26.76 21.59
N GLN A 542 19.74 27.84 20.98
CA GLN A 542 19.69 28.00 19.53
C GLN A 542 21.00 27.50 18.93
N TYR A 543 20.90 26.44 18.13
CA TYR A 543 22.01 25.96 17.30
C TYR A 543 21.97 26.61 15.92
N TRP A 544 23.14 26.74 15.30
CA TRP A 544 23.29 27.34 13.97
C TRP A 544 24.02 26.37 13.05
N CYS A 545 23.56 26.27 11.80
CA CYS A 545 24.25 25.45 10.82
C CYS A 545 25.41 26.22 10.20
N GLU A 546 26.64 25.80 10.48
CA GLU A 546 27.88 26.43 9.99
C GLU A 546 28.06 26.36 8.44
N VAL A 547 27.19 25.66 7.72
CA VAL A 547 27.22 25.58 6.23
C VAL A 547 26.29 26.58 5.56
N CYS A 548 25.08 26.75 6.10
CA CYS A 548 24.06 27.63 5.50
C CYS A 548 23.74 28.87 6.33
N GLU A 549 24.28 28.96 7.54
CA GLU A 549 24.06 30.07 8.49
C GLU A 549 22.58 30.24 8.86
N GLU A 550 21.81 29.15 8.83
CA GLU A 550 20.39 29.13 9.20
C GLU A 550 20.19 28.36 10.51
N ASP A 551 19.12 28.70 11.24
CA ASP A 551 18.75 28.10 12.52
C ASP A 551 18.60 26.57 12.43
N LEU A 552 19.11 25.87 13.44
CA LEU A 552 18.89 24.45 13.69
C LEU A 552 17.79 24.28 14.73
N ASN A 553 16.80 23.44 14.43
CA ASN A 553 15.82 23.05 15.42
C ASN A 553 16.40 21.92 16.30
N PRO A 554 16.66 22.14 17.60
CA PRO A 554 17.27 21.15 18.48
C PRO A 554 16.41 19.89 18.64
N ASN A 555 15.10 19.97 18.40
CA ASN A 555 14.20 18.80 18.48
C ASN A 555 14.29 17.87 17.25
N LYS A 556 14.96 18.30 16.17
CA LYS A 556 15.18 17.50 14.96
C LYS A 556 16.57 16.89 14.96
N TRP A 557 16.83 15.97 14.04
CA TRP A 557 18.15 15.38 13.90
C TRP A 557 19.10 16.31 13.14
N PHE A 558 20.34 16.36 13.61
CA PHE A 558 21.43 17.15 13.02
C PHE A 558 22.77 16.46 13.29
N TYR A 559 23.82 16.91 12.63
CA TYR A 559 25.18 16.43 12.88
C TYR A 559 25.93 17.43 13.74
N SER A 560 26.63 16.95 14.76
CA SER A 560 27.52 17.76 15.60
C SER A 560 28.90 17.14 15.73
N CYS A 561 29.89 17.95 16.08
CA CYS A 561 31.19 17.47 16.56
C CYS A 561 31.40 18.02 17.96
N ASP A 562 31.49 17.14 18.96
CA ASP A 562 31.62 17.54 20.37
C ASP A 562 32.97 18.23 20.66
N TYR A 563 34.01 17.92 19.87
CA TYR A 563 35.34 18.53 20.03
C TYR A 563 35.40 19.94 19.43
N CYS A 564 34.79 20.14 18.27
CA CYS A 564 34.83 21.42 17.55
C CYS A 564 33.65 22.34 17.89
N GLY A 565 32.58 21.82 18.50
CA GLY A 565 31.35 22.56 18.77
C GLY A 565 30.55 22.95 17.52
N ILE A 566 30.90 22.42 16.34
CA ILE A 566 30.24 22.73 15.08
C ILE A 566 28.98 21.89 14.90
N THR A 567 27.95 22.47 14.29
CA THR A 567 26.68 21.79 13.99
C THR A 567 26.23 22.01 12.54
N PHE A 568 25.61 21.00 11.94
CA PHE A 568 25.14 21.02 10.56
C PHE A 568 23.76 20.37 10.40
N HIS A 569 22.89 20.95 9.57
CA HIS A 569 21.68 20.24 9.13
C HIS A 569 22.06 18.96 8.39
N ILE A 570 21.27 17.89 8.51
CA ILE A 570 21.46 16.63 7.76
C ILE A 570 21.65 16.92 6.26
N LYS A 571 20.82 17.79 5.68
CA LYS A 571 20.88 18.13 4.25
C LYS A 571 22.15 18.92 3.89
N CYS A 572 22.67 19.74 4.80
CA CYS A 572 23.93 20.45 4.58
C CYS A 572 25.12 19.49 4.61
N THR A 573 25.11 18.51 5.51
CA THR A 573 26.19 17.51 5.64
C THR A 573 26.19 16.50 4.49
N LEU A 574 25.02 16.00 4.11
CA LEU A 574 24.90 14.82 3.22
C LEU A 574 24.40 15.16 1.81
N GLY A 575 23.57 16.20 1.68
CA GLY A 575 22.76 16.45 0.48
C GLY A 575 21.71 15.35 0.24
N ASP A 576 21.04 15.43 -0.91
CA ASP A 576 19.98 14.48 -1.30
C ASP A 576 20.52 13.25 -2.06
N PHE A 577 21.80 13.26 -2.45
CA PHE A 577 22.43 12.25 -3.32
C PHE A 577 23.49 11.40 -2.60
N ILE A 578 23.39 11.28 -1.28
CA ILE A 578 24.35 10.57 -0.43
C ILE A 578 24.58 9.09 -0.82
N TRP A 579 23.57 8.44 -1.41
CA TRP A 579 23.65 7.02 -1.79
C TRP A 579 24.33 6.78 -3.15
N ILE A 580 25.08 7.76 -3.64
CA ILE A 580 25.80 7.70 -4.90
C ILE A 580 27.24 8.15 -4.64
N LYS A 581 28.21 7.26 -4.91
CA LYS A 581 29.64 7.57 -4.76
C LYS A 581 30.01 8.77 -5.64
N PRO A 582 30.59 9.85 -5.09
CA PRO A 582 31.06 10.99 -5.89
C PRO A 582 32.23 10.61 -6.80
N GLY A 583 32.32 11.23 -7.98
CA GLY A 583 33.49 11.12 -8.87
C GLY A 583 33.53 9.87 -9.77
N ASN A 584 32.45 9.10 -9.85
CA ASN A 584 32.35 7.97 -10.78
C ASN A 584 31.68 8.44 -12.07
N GLU A 585 32.48 8.68 -13.12
CA GLU A 585 32.04 9.25 -14.40
C GLU A 585 31.19 8.25 -15.22
N ASP A 586 29.87 8.41 -15.19
CA ASP A 586 28.99 7.91 -16.26
C ASP A 586 28.65 9.09 -17.17
N ILE A 587 28.74 8.89 -18.49
CA ILE A 587 28.48 9.89 -19.53
C ILE A 587 27.07 10.51 -19.37
N ARG A 588 26.13 9.78 -18.76
CA ARG A 588 24.73 10.22 -18.60
C ARG A 588 24.47 11.01 -17.32
N PHE A 589 25.11 10.66 -16.21
CA PHE A 589 24.92 11.34 -14.93
C PHE A 589 26.11 11.14 -13.99
N SER A 590 26.46 12.16 -13.20
CA SER A 590 27.52 12.08 -12.21
C SER A 590 27.15 12.87 -10.96
N VAL A 591 27.52 12.35 -9.78
CA VAL A 591 27.44 13.12 -8.53
C VAL A 591 28.82 13.68 -8.25
N ILE A 592 28.88 15.00 -8.11
CA ILE A 592 30.11 15.72 -7.82
C ILE A 592 30.04 16.36 -6.43
N PRO A 593 31.15 16.39 -5.68
CA PRO A 593 31.23 17.14 -4.46
C PRO A 593 31.11 18.64 -4.76
N ASN A 594 30.34 19.36 -3.95
CA ASN A 594 30.23 20.81 -4.05
C ASN A 594 31.34 21.49 -3.24
N ASN A 595 32.58 21.29 -3.67
CA ASN A 595 33.79 21.84 -3.05
C ASN A 595 34.55 22.82 -3.97
N HIS A 596 33.96 23.20 -5.10
CA HIS A 596 34.54 24.17 -6.02
C HIS A 596 34.49 25.60 -5.46
N ILE A 597 35.50 26.41 -5.79
CA ILE A 597 35.64 27.82 -5.39
C ILE A 597 34.38 28.63 -5.71
N ASN A 598 33.76 28.35 -6.86
CA ASN A 598 32.48 28.90 -7.26
C ASN A 598 31.39 27.82 -7.17
N ARG A 599 30.45 27.98 -6.23
CA ARG A 599 29.24 27.14 -6.15
C ARG A 599 28.48 27.23 -7.47
N LEU A 600 28.22 26.07 -8.09
CA LEU A 600 27.46 25.95 -9.33
C LEU A 600 26.02 26.44 -9.15
N ILE A 601 25.38 26.89 -10.23
CA ILE A 601 23.97 27.29 -10.22
C ILE A 601 23.12 26.07 -10.52
N CYS A 602 22.09 25.83 -9.69
CA CYS A 602 21.16 24.75 -9.91
C CYS A 602 20.13 25.13 -10.99
N ASP A 603 19.92 24.25 -11.96
CA ASP A 603 18.93 24.41 -13.03
C ASP A 603 17.48 24.34 -12.57
N GLY A 604 17.21 23.71 -11.42
CA GLY A 604 15.87 23.61 -10.84
C GLY A 604 15.49 24.87 -10.07
N CYS A 605 16.22 25.23 -9.02
CA CYS A 605 15.90 26.38 -8.17
C CYS A 605 16.56 27.71 -8.60
N LYS A 606 17.38 27.70 -9.67
CA LYS A 606 18.11 28.87 -10.20
C LYS A 606 19.03 29.58 -9.20
N SER A 607 19.33 28.93 -8.07
CA SER A 607 20.18 29.45 -7.00
C SER A 607 21.53 28.73 -6.96
N ARG A 608 22.53 29.35 -6.32
CA ARG A 608 23.82 28.69 -6.06
C ARG A 608 23.61 27.47 -5.17
N CYS A 609 24.17 26.33 -5.57
CA CYS A 609 24.06 25.07 -4.83
C CYS A 609 24.71 25.22 -3.45
N LYS A 610 23.92 25.03 -2.38
CA LYS A 610 24.40 25.12 -0.99
C LYS A 610 24.80 23.76 -0.39
N PHE A 611 24.33 22.65 -0.96
CA PHE A 611 24.48 21.30 -0.39
C PHE A 611 25.81 20.63 -0.74
N ALA A 612 26.22 19.63 0.04
CA ALA A 612 27.52 18.95 -0.09
C ALA A 612 27.73 18.21 -1.41
N SER A 613 26.66 17.74 -2.05
CA SER A 613 26.68 16.97 -3.30
C SER A 613 25.73 17.56 -4.34
N ILE A 614 26.11 17.45 -5.61
CA ILE A 614 25.35 17.96 -6.76
C ILE A 614 25.26 16.85 -7.81
N LEU A 615 24.08 16.68 -8.39
CA LEU A 615 23.85 15.77 -9.51
C LEU A 615 23.98 16.52 -10.83
N LYS A 616 24.90 16.07 -11.68
CA LYS A 616 25.04 16.52 -13.07
C LYS A 616 24.41 15.51 -14.02
N PHE A 617 23.65 15.99 -15.01
CA PHE A 617 23.07 15.18 -16.10
C PHE A 617 23.62 15.62 -17.44
N PHE A 618 24.08 14.65 -18.25
CA PHE A 618 24.61 14.84 -19.60
C PHE A 618 25.62 16.00 -19.71
N GLU A 619 26.38 16.23 -18.63
CA GLU A 619 27.30 17.38 -18.43
C GLU A 619 26.67 18.79 -18.56
N LYS A 620 25.38 18.89 -18.88
CA LYS A 620 24.69 20.13 -19.21
C LYS A 620 23.83 20.66 -18.07
N TYR A 621 23.20 19.77 -17.30
CA TYR A 621 22.25 20.17 -16.27
C TYR A 621 22.80 19.88 -14.87
N THR A 622 22.58 20.82 -13.96
CA THR A 622 23.05 20.81 -12.58
C THR A 622 21.88 20.84 -11.61
N ILE A 623 21.73 19.82 -10.76
CA ILE A 623 20.63 19.68 -9.81
C ILE A 623 21.18 19.51 -8.39
N CYS A 624 20.72 20.35 -7.45
CA CYS A 624 21.20 20.33 -6.06
C CYS A 624 20.33 19.52 -5.10
N SER A 625 19.13 19.12 -5.51
CA SER A 625 18.18 18.40 -4.64
C SER A 625 17.20 17.54 -5.45
N LEU A 626 16.60 16.54 -4.80
CA LEU A 626 15.54 15.71 -5.37
C LEU A 626 14.32 16.56 -5.78
N GLN A 627 13.98 17.57 -4.99
CA GLN A 627 12.89 18.50 -5.29
C GLN A 627 13.17 19.30 -6.58
N CYS A 628 14.40 19.80 -6.74
CA CYS A 628 14.82 20.48 -7.96
C CYS A 628 14.78 19.56 -9.20
N PHE A 629 14.99 18.26 -9.03
CA PHE A 629 14.87 17.28 -10.11
C PHE A 629 13.41 17.12 -10.55
N ASN A 630 12.49 16.98 -9.60
CA ASN A 630 11.07 16.76 -9.88
C ASN A 630 10.41 17.98 -10.55
N ASN A 631 10.74 19.20 -10.12
CA ASN A 631 10.20 20.44 -10.70
C ASN A 631 10.63 20.70 -12.15
N LYS A 632 11.59 19.94 -12.69
CA LYS A 632 12.03 20.02 -14.10
C LYS A 632 11.28 19.05 -15.02
N ARG A 633 10.53 18.08 -14.46
CA ARG A 633 9.71 17.13 -15.21
C ARG A 633 8.29 17.61 -15.47
N SER A 634 7.80 18.56 -14.66
CA SER A 634 6.64 19.40 -14.91
C SER A 634 7.01 20.54 -15.85
#